data_AF-A0A5N5T8G8-F1
#
_entry.id   AF-A0A5N5T8G8-F1
#
_cell.length_a   1.000
_cell.length_b   1.000
_cell.length_c   1.000
_cell.angle_alpha   90.00
_cell.angle_beta   90.00
_cell.angle_gamma   90.00
#
_symmetry.space_group_name_H-M   'P 1'
#
loop_
_entity.id
_entity.type
_entity.pdbx_description
1 polymer ?
#
loop_
_entity_poly.entity_id
_entity_poly.type
_entity_poly.pdbx_seq_one_letter_code
_entity_poly.pdbx_strand_id
1 'polypeptide(L)'
;MINFYPNLSDLSKPMKFDETSFEGTKTNSTVLANGNNSLINRIYPDFHQCLNRKSSKSFEQKGQFWVINNYIKAAKEFNCDETITYTTHGEYHFLENLGPISVAVYAPGTDFEEAVKTIIHLRNCVSQDAQDFVTFHLYFEAEHFPPKIRDPSDFLINCSESYNFNEPKTSYRKTKGLLYPVNVGRNIARTNAATYFVFASDIELYPSIN
;
A
#
# COMPACT_ATOMS: atom_id res chain seq x y z
N MET A 1 -19.10 26.64 9.57
CA MET A 1 -17.75 26.92 9.02
C MET A 1 -16.75 26.68 10.13
N ILE A 2 -16.01 25.57 10.08
CA ILE A 2 -14.88 25.29 10.98
C ILE A 2 -13.73 24.88 10.07
N ASN A 3 -12.74 25.75 9.94
CA ASN A 3 -11.52 25.51 9.17
C ASN A 3 -10.56 24.69 10.02
N PHE A 4 -10.18 23.49 9.56
CA PHE A 4 -9.00 22.79 10.04
C PHE A 4 -7.91 22.93 8.97
N TYR A 5 -7.12 23.99 9.07
CA TYR A 5 -5.77 24.03 8.49
C TYR A 5 -4.80 23.67 9.62
N PRO A 6 -4.00 22.59 9.53
CA PRO A 6 -2.87 22.44 10.43
C PRO A 6 -1.81 23.49 10.07
N ASN A 7 -1.35 24.21 11.09
CA ASN A 7 -0.34 25.26 11.00
C ASN A 7 1.01 24.66 10.55
N LEU A 8 1.63 25.22 9.50
CA LEU A 8 2.90 24.76 8.93
C LEU A 8 4.13 24.93 9.86
N SER A 9 3.96 25.48 11.06
CA SER A 9 5.05 25.70 12.03
C SER A 9 5.31 24.51 12.96
N ASP A 10 4.41 23.52 13.05
CA ASP A 10 4.56 22.40 13.99
C ASP A 10 5.40 21.22 13.46
N LEU A 11 5.85 21.27 12.20
CA LEU A 11 6.69 20.24 11.58
C LEU A 11 8.20 20.45 11.79
N SER A 12 8.62 21.38 12.65
CA SER A 12 10.03 21.81 12.77
C SER A 12 10.74 21.48 14.08
N LYS A 13 10.17 20.65 14.98
CA LYS A 13 10.88 20.25 16.21
C LYS A 13 11.65 18.94 16.03
N PRO A 14 12.98 18.92 16.25
CA PRO A 14 13.72 17.67 16.31
C PRO A 14 13.34 16.88 17.57
N MET A 15 12.91 15.63 17.38
CA MET A 15 12.62 14.70 18.47
C MET A 15 13.93 14.17 19.03
N LYS A 16 14.19 14.43 20.32
CA LYS A 16 15.34 13.93 21.07
C LYS A 16 15.23 12.41 21.25
N PHE A 17 16.32 11.69 21.00
CA PHE A 17 16.50 10.29 21.39
C PHE A 17 17.00 10.24 22.83
N ASP A 18 16.28 9.53 23.70
CA ASP A 18 16.80 9.11 25.01
C ASP A 18 17.43 7.71 24.86
N GLU A 19 18.71 7.62 25.22
CA GLU A 19 19.44 6.37 25.45
C GLU A 19 19.07 5.82 26.83
N THR A 20 18.47 4.63 26.89
CA THR A 20 18.50 3.81 28.12
C THR A 20 18.70 2.34 27.80
N SER A 21 19.95 1.91 28.03
CA SER A 21 20.42 0.68 28.67
C SER A 21 19.64 -0.63 28.47
N PHE A 22 20.34 -1.55 27.82
CA PHE A 22 20.15 -2.99 27.75
C PHE A 22 20.36 -3.65 29.12
N GLU A 23 19.34 -4.29 29.68
CA GLU A 23 19.50 -5.32 30.72
C GLU A 23 18.87 -6.63 30.23
N GLY A 24 19.75 -7.62 30.05
CA GLY A 24 19.38 -8.92 29.51
C GLY A 24 18.78 -9.84 30.57
N THR A 25 17.70 -10.51 30.19
CA THR A 25 17.20 -11.69 30.89
C THR A 25 17.47 -12.92 30.04
N LYS A 26 18.34 -13.79 30.56
CA LYS A 26 18.66 -15.12 30.05
C LYS A 26 17.40 -15.99 30.05
N THR A 27 17.05 -16.55 28.90
CA THR A 27 16.31 -17.80 28.84
C THR A 27 17.02 -18.77 27.92
N ASN A 28 17.38 -19.91 28.50
CA ASN A 28 18.04 -21.04 27.86
C ASN A 28 17.12 -21.63 26.79
N SER A 29 17.53 -21.54 25.53
CA SER A 29 17.01 -22.41 24.48
C SER A 29 18.14 -23.32 24.05
N THR A 30 18.10 -24.52 24.60
CA THR A 30 18.92 -25.67 24.25
C THR A 30 18.93 -25.89 22.74
N VAL A 31 20.15 -25.95 22.21
CA VAL A 31 20.52 -26.38 20.87
C VAL A 31 19.85 -27.71 20.53
N LEU A 32 18.93 -27.70 19.56
CA LEU A 32 18.59 -28.84 18.73
C LEU A 32 18.53 -28.36 17.27
N ALA A 33 19.70 -28.05 16.72
CA ALA A 33 19.89 -27.77 15.30
C ALA A 33 20.18 -29.08 14.58
N ASN A 34 19.15 -29.73 14.02
CA ASN A 34 19.31 -30.87 13.13
C ASN A 34 19.02 -30.46 11.67
N GLY A 35 20.09 -30.24 10.91
CA GLY A 35 20.25 -30.60 9.49
C GLY A 35 19.46 -29.88 8.39
N ASN A 36 18.20 -29.51 8.58
CA ASN A 36 17.32 -29.07 7.49
C ASN A 36 17.23 -27.55 7.29
N ASN A 37 17.76 -26.74 8.21
CA ASN A 37 17.67 -25.28 8.15
C ASN A 37 18.81 -24.59 7.38
N SER A 38 19.82 -25.31 6.88
CA SER A 38 21.01 -24.67 6.28
C SER A 38 20.75 -24.05 4.90
N LEU A 39 19.85 -24.64 4.09
CA LEU A 39 19.50 -24.11 2.77
C LEU A 39 18.54 -22.93 2.86
N ILE A 40 17.52 -23.02 3.71
CA ILE A 40 16.57 -21.92 3.94
C ILE A 40 17.31 -20.70 4.49
N ASN A 41 18.20 -20.88 5.47
CA ASN A 41 19.04 -19.79 5.99
C ASN A 41 20.01 -19.22 4.97
N ARG A 42 20.35 -19.99 3.93
CA ARG A 42 21.23 -19.54 2.85
C ARG A 42 20.47 -18.77 1.77
N ILE A 43 19.23 -19.14 1.49
CA ILE A 43 18.39 -18.50 0.48
C ILE A 43 17.64 -17.29 1.06
N TYR A 44 17.16 -17.40 2.30
CA TYR A 44 16.37 -16.40 3.03
C TYR A 44 16.96 -16.17 4.44
N PRO A 45 18.14 -15.54 4.53
CA PRO A 45 18.90 -15.45 5.79
C PRO A 45 18.18 -14.66 6.90
N ASP A 46 17.30 -13.75 6.52
CA ASP A 46 16.56 -12.86 7.42
C ASP A 46 15.10 -13.29 7.63
N PHE A 47 14.64 -14.39 7.03
CA PHE A 47 13.26 -14.88 7.20
C PHE A 47 12.92 -15.16 8.68
N HIS A 48 13.85 -15.74 9.43
CA HIS A 48 13.67 -15.97 10.88
C HIS A 48 13.60 -14.69 11.73
N GLN A 49 14.01 -13.55 11.17
CA GLN A 49 13.93 -12.24 11.80
C GLN A 49 12.78 -11.41 11.24
N CYS A 50 11.90 -12.03 10.46
CA CYS A 50 10.75 -11.35 9.90
C CYS A 50 9.86 -10.83 11.03
N LEU A 51 9.49 -9.55 10.93
CA LEU A 51 8.62 -8.88 11.89
C LEU A 51 7.32 -8.49 11.22
N ASN A 52 6.22 -8.73 11.93
CA ASN A 52 4.91 -8.22 11.55
C ASN A 52 4.95 -6.70 11.45
N ARG A 53 4.77 -6.18 10.23
CA ARG A 53 4.78 -4.75 9.99
C ARG A 53 3.46 -4.15 10.44
N LYS A 54 3.53 -3.14 11.31
CA LYS A 54 2.35 -2.35 11.64
C LYS A 54 1.98 -1.49 10.44
N SER A 55 0.91 -1.85 9.75
CA SER A 55 0.38 -1.10 8.59
C SER A 55 -0.31 0.19 9.07
N SER A 56 0.48 1.21 9.40
CA SER A 56 -0.02 2.56 9.68
C SER A 56 0.00 3.40 8.41
N LYS A 57 -1.03 4.24 8.23
CA LYS A 57 -1.04 5.27 7.18
C LYS A 57 0.14 6.22 7.38
N SER A 58 0.90 6.47 6.32
CA SER A 58 2.03 7.41 6.35
C SER A 58 2.07 8.24 5.08
N PHE A 59 2.58 9.46 5.19
CA PHE A 59 2.77 10.38 4.06
C PHE A 59 4.27 10.63 3.90
N GLU A 60 4.83 10.29 2.73
CA GLU A 60 6.27 10.39 2.48
C GLU A 60 6.57 10.97 1.09
N GLN A 61 7.70 11.65 0.98
CA GLN A 61 8.22 12.14 -0.30
C GLN A 61 9.31 11.20 -0.81
N LYS A 62 9.19 10.72 -2.04
CA LYS A 62 10.22 9.93 -2.75
C LYS A 62 10.63 10.66 -4.03
N GLY A 63 11.69 11.45 -3.94
CA GLY A 63 12.12 12.32 -5.04
C GLY A 63 11.03 13.34 -5.38
N GLN A 64 10.59 13.36 -6.64
CA GLN A 64 9.50 14.23 -7.09
C GLN A 64 8.10 13.71 -6.76
N PHE A 65 7.96 12.52 -6.17
CA PHE A 65 6.66 11.91 -5.88
C PHE A 65 6.28 12.04 -4.41
N TRP A 66 5.01 12.32 -4.15
CA TRP A 66 4.38 12.11 -2.86
C TRP A 66 3.68 10.76 -2.84
N VAL A 67 3.81 10.04 -1.73
CA VAL A 67 3.22 8.73 -1.52
C VAL A 67 2.44 8.72 -0.22
N ILE A 68 1.21 8.24 -0.29
CA ILE A 68 0.37 7.96 0.88
C ILE A 68 0.27 6.45 1.05
N ASN A 69 1.14 5.91 1.91
CA ASN A 69 1.16 4.48 2.21
C ASN A 69 -0.03 4.11 3.09
N ASN A 70 -0.47 2.86 2.93
CA ASN A 70 -1.63 2.28 3.62
C ASN A 70 -2.83 3.23 3.65
N TYR A 71 -3.15 3.88 2.53
CA TYR A 71 -4.19 4.91 2.47
C TYR A 71 -5.57 4.32 2.71
N ILE A 72 -5.86 3.19 2.05
CA ILE A 72 -7.04 2.37 2.27
C ILE A 72 -6.52 0.96 2.56
N LYS A 73 -6.66 0.52 3.81
CA LYS A 73 -6.14 -0.77 4.28
C LYS A 73 -7.10 -1.92 3.99
N ALA A 74 -6.51 -3.09 3.74
CA ALA A 74 -7.18 -4.38 3.82
C ALA A 74 -7.83 -4.56 5.21
N ALA A 75 -8.97 -5.25 5.26
CA ALA A 75 -9.65 -5.54 6.52
C ALA A 75 -8.98 -6.70 7.28
N LYS A 76 -8.40 -7.67 6.57
CA LYS A 76 -7.60 -8.75 7.16
C LYS A 76 -6.14 -8.35 7.22
N GLU A 77 -5.48 -8.74 8.32
CA GLU A 77 -4.04 -8.60 8.52
C GLU A 77 -3.41 -9.99 8.53
N PHE A 78 -2.16 -10.08 8.09
CA PHE A 78 -1.42 -11.33 7.95
C PHE A 78 -0.11 -11.24 8.70
N ASN A 79 0.31 -12.35 9.31
CA ASN A 79 1.67 -12.43 9.83
C ASN A 79 2.66 -12.50 8.67
N CYS A 80 3.89 -12.06 8.95
CA CYS A 80 4.85 -11.83 7.89
C CYS A 80 5.38 -13.13 7.26
N ASP A 81 5.20 -14.27 7.93
CA ASP A 81 5.57 -15.62 7.50
C ASP A 81 4.36 -16.48 7.07
N GLU A 82 3.16 -15.93 7.10
CA GLU A 82 1.91 -16.69 6.91
C GLU A 82 1.57 -16.96 5.44
N THR A 83 1.95 -16.05 4.54
CA THR A 83 1.57 -16.11 3.13
C THR A 83 2.48 -15.25 2.23
N ILE A 84 2.16 -15.19 0.95
CA ILE A 84 2.84 -14.39 -0.06
C ILE A 84 2.00 -13.14 -0.35
N THR A 85 2.63 -11.96 -0.34
CA THR A 85 1.96 -10.73 -0.76
C THR A 85 2.10 -10.55 -2.26
N TYR A 86 0.97 -10.45 -2.95
CA TYR A 86 0.95 -10.03 -4.35
C TYR A 86 1.14 -8.51 -4.41
N THR A 87 2.15 -8.05 -5.16
CA THR A 87 2.42 -6.61 -5.30
C THR A 87 2.22 -6.21 -6.74
N THR A 88 1.42 -5.17 -6.95
CA THR A 88 1.16 -4.64 -8.28
C THR A 88 1.02 -3.12 -8.26
N HIS A 89 0.92 -2.54 -9.43
CA HIS A 89 0.68 -1.11 -9.61
C HIS A 89 -0.25 -0.91 -10.80
N GLY A 90 -1.07 0.13 -10.74
CA GLY A 90 -2.06 0.36 -11.77
C GLY A 90 -2.76 1.69 -11.64
N GLU A 91 -3.67 1.91 -12.56
CA GLU A 91 -4.80 2.81 -12.35
C GLU A 91 -5.91 2.02 -11.60
N TYR A 92 -6.94 2.71 -11.13
CA TYR A 92 -7.84 2.23 -10.07
C TYR A 92 -8.81 1.09 -10.46
N HIS A 93 -8.69 0.50 -11.66
CA HIS A 93 -9.75 -0.28 -12.31
C HIS A 93 -9.51 -1.79 -12.47
N PHE A 94 -8.59 -2.39 -11.72
CA PHE A 94 -8.27 -3.81 -11.90
C PHE A 94 -7.94 -4.52 -10.60
N LEU A 95 -8.84 -5.30 -9.98
CA LEU A 95 -8.46 -6.17 -8.85
C LEU A 95 -9.39 -7.37 -8.66
N GLU A 96 -8.88 -8.57 -8.91
CA GLU A 96 -9.42 -9.86 -8.42
C GLU A 96 -8.22 -10.74 -8.05
N ASN A 97 -8.11 -11.35 -6.86
CA ASN A 97 -7.10 -12.38 -6.52
C ASN A 97 -7.27 -12.92 -5.08
N LEU A 98 -6.67 -14.10 -4.79
CA LEU A 98 -6.63 -14.77 -3.48
C LEU A 98 -5.35 -14.41 -2.69
N GLY A 99 -5.48 -13.87 -1.46
CA GLY A 99 -4.35 -13.53 -0.55
C GLY A 99 -4.04 -12.02 -0.47
N PRO A 100 -3.12 -11.56 0.41
CA PRO A 100 -2.86 -10.12 0.60
C PRO A 100 -2.29 -9.47 -0.66
N ILE A 101 -2.85 -8.32 -1.02
CA ILE A 101 -2.50 -7.57 -2.23
C ILE A 101 -2.08 -6.16 -1.80
N SER A 102 -0.86 -5.75 -2.18
CA SER A 102 -0.39 -4.37 -2.04
C SER A 102 -0.38 -3.70 -3.41
N VAL A 103 -1.14 -2.61 -3.54
CA VAL A 103 -1.38 -1.93 -4.82
C VAL A 103 -0.93 -0.49 -4.73
N ALA A 104 -0.04 -0.08 -5.62
CA ALA A 104 0.28 1.34 -5.82
C ALA A 104 -0.57 1.93 -6.95
N VAL A 105 -1.40 2.92 -6.61
CA VAL A 105 -2.29 3.62 -7.53
C VAL A 105 -1.75 5.01 -7.84
N TYR A 106 -1.43 5.26 -9.10
CA TYR A 106 -0.99 6.57 -9.54
C TYR A 106 -2.20 7.46 -9.81
N ALA A 107 -2.30 8.57 -9.09
CA ALA A 107 -3.50 9.41 -9.12
C ALA A 107 -3.15 10.92 -9.00
N PRO A 108 -2.58 11.52 -10.05
CA PRO A 108 -2.22 12.94 -10.07
C PRO A 108 -3.44 13.87 -10.15
N GLY A 109 -3.35 15.04 -9.53
CA GLY A 109 -4.34 16.10 -9.67
C GLY A 109 -5.76 15.65 -9.32
N THR A 110 -6.69 15.77 -10.29
CA THR A 110 -8.09 15.38 -10.08
C THR A 110 -8.33 13.87 -10.14
N ASP A 111 -7.36 13.08 -10.62
CA ASP A 111 -7.48 11.61 -10.64
C ASP A 111 -7.48 11.04 -9.22
N PHE A 112 -6.94 11.76 -8.23
CA PHE A 112 -6.91 11.33 -6.83
C PHE A 112 -8.31 11.06 -6.27
N GLU A 113 -9.22 12.02 -6.40
CA GLU A 113 -10.57 11.86 -5.84
C GLU A 113 -11.34 10.74 -6.55
N GLU A 114 -11.16 10.61 -7.87
CA GLU A 114 -11.79 9.58 -8.68
C GLU A 114 -11.25 8.18 -8.32
N ALA A 115 -9.94 8.06 -8.12
CA ALA A 115 -9.32 6.82 -7.66
C ALA A 115 -9.88 6.41 -6.30
N VAL A 116 -9.98 7.35 -5.34
CA VAL A 116 -10.51 7.05 -4.00
C VAL A 116 -11.98 6.63 -4.07
N LYS A 117 -12.83 7.32 -4.84
CA LYS A 117 -14.24 6.92 -5.04
C LYS A 117 -14.33 5.51 -5.62
N THR A 118 -13.50 5.20 -6.62
CA THR A 118 -13.53 3.91 -7.28
C THR A 118 -13.10 2.79 -6.36
N ILE A 119 -12.01 2.99 -5.61
CA ILE A 119 -11.51 2.01 -4.64
C ILE A 119 -12.57 1.76 -3.57
N ILE A 120 -13.19 2.81 -3.06
CA ILE A 120 -14.20 2.69 -2.01
C ILE A 120 -15.44 1.95 -2.55
N HIS A 121 -15.90 2.25 -3.76
CA HIS A 121 -17.02 1.53 -4.37
C HIS A 121 -16.67 0.05 -4.64
N LEU A 122 -15.49 -0.24 -5.17
CA LEU A 122 -14.99 -1.61 -5.38
C LEU A 122 -15.05 -2.43 -4.09
N ARG A 123 -14.51 -1.88 -2.99
CA ARG A 123 -14.43 -2.59 -1.70
C ARG A 123 -15.80 -2.81 -1.05
N ASN A 124 -16.72 -1.86 -1.16
CA ASN A 124 -17.97 -1.91 -0.40
C ASN A 124 -19.14 -2.48 -1.20
N CYS A 125 -19.08 -2.45 -2.53
CA CYS A 125 -20.21 -2.79 -3.38
C CYS A 125 -19.94 -3.97 -4.33
N VAL A 126 -18.67 -4.25 -4.66
CA VAL A 126 -18.34 -5.20 -5.73
C VAL A 126 -17.60 -6.43 -5.22
N SER A 127 -16.54 -6.26 -4.44
CA SER A 127 -15.66 -7.37 -4.05
C SER A 127 -15.32 -7.35 -2.57
N GLN A 128 -15.82 -8.35 -1.84
CA GLN A 128 -15.42 -8.62 -0.47
C GLN A 128 -13.92 -8.93 -0.38
N ASP A 129 -13.36 -9.60 -1.39
CA ASP A 129 -11.93 -9.89 -1.44
C ASP A 129 -11.10 -8.61 -1.55
N ALA A 130 -11.57 -7.62 -2.31
CA ALA A 130 -10.93 -6.31 -2.34
C ALA A 130 -11.02 -5.58 -0.99
N GLN A 131 -12.12 -5.77 -0.24
CA GLN A 131 -12.22 -5.25 1.12
C GLN A 131 -11.23 -5.93 2.07
N ASP A 132 -11.18 -7.25 2.00
CA ASP A 132 -10.49 -8.13 2.94
C ASP A 132 -8.98 -8.14 2.72
N PHE A 133 -8.53 -8.13 1.48
CA PHE A 133 -7.15 -8.49 1.16
C PHE A 133 -6.34 -7.38 0.50
N VAL A 134 -6.97 -6.34 -0.04
CA VAL A 134 -6.24 -5.29 -0.77
C VAL A 134 -5.95 -4.09 0.09
N THR A 135 -4.66 -3.71 0.15
CA THR A 135 -4.21 -2.43 0.68
C THR A 135 -3.75 -1.53 -0.46
N PHE A 136 -4.31 -0.31 -0.51
CA PHE A 136 -4.05 0.67 -1.54
C PHE A 136 -3.10 1.77 -1.03
N HIS A 137 -2.14 2.12 -1.87
CA HIS A 137 -1.18 3.19 -1.69
C HIS A 137 -1.36 4.18 -2.83
N LEU A 138 -1.61 5.45 -2.54
CA LEU A 138 -1.79 6.45 -3.60
C LEU A 138 -0.52 7.28 -3.76
N TYR A 139 -0.15 7.59 -5.00
CA TYR A 139 1.01 8.42 -5.28
C TYR A 139 0.82 9.32 -6.50
N PHE A 140 1.54 10.44 -6.52
CA PHE A 140 1.46 11.48 -7.53
C PHE A 140 2.72 12.37 -7.49
N GLU A 141 3.05 13.06 -8.57
CA GLU A 141 4.13 14.05 -8.59
C GLU A 141 3.76 15.27 -7.73
N ALA A 142 4.78 15.90 -7.15
CA ALA A 142 4.64 17.12 -6.37
C ALA A 142 4.05 18.29 -7.18
N GLU A 143 4.39 18.39 -8.47
CA GLU A 143 3.83 19.40 -9.38
C GLU A 143 2.34 19.15 -9.69
N HIS A 144 1.85 17.94 -9.46
CA HIS A 144 0.48 17.52 -9.72
C HIS A 144 -0.26 17.14 -8.42
N PHE A 145 -0.01 17.90 -7.37
CA PHE A 145 -0.63 17.71 -6.06
C PHE A 145 -2.17 17.76 -6.15
N PRO A 146 -2.91 16.81 -5.55
CA PRO A 146 -4.36 16.80 -5.56
C PRO A 146 -4.96 18.04 -4.89
N PRO A 147 -6.02 18.65 -5.45
CA PRO A 147 -6.65 19.83 -4.86
C PRO A 147 -7.14 19.61 -3.42
N LYS A 148 -7.56 18.37 -3.11
CA LYS A 148 -8.04 17.96 -1.79
C LYS A 148 -7.65 16.51 -1.52
N ILE A 149 -7.19 16.25 -0.30
CA ILE A 149 -6.98 14.90 0.25
C ILE A 149 -7.95 14.77 1.43
N ARG A 150 -9.00 13.96 1.27
CA ARG A 150 -10.04 13.70 2.28
C ARG A 150 -9.86 12.29 2.84
N ASP A 151 -10.24 12.04 4.09
CA ASP A 151 -10.12 10.68 4.58
C ASP A 151 -11.07 9.75 3.80
N PRO A 152 -10.67 8.50 3.48
CA PRO A 152 -11.57 7.55 2.84
C PRO A 152 -12.92 7.39 3.55
N SER A 153 -13.00 7.57 4.88
CA SER A 153 -14.27 7.53 5.61
C SER A 153 -15.25 8.65 5.24
N ASP A 154 -14.77 9.75 4.65
CA ASP A 154 -15.58 10.93 4.31
C ASP A 154 -16.39 10.75 3.00
N PHE A 155 -16.20 9.64 2.30
CA PHE A 155 -16.88 9.37 1.04
C PHE A 155 -18.17 8.59 1.32
N LEU A 156 -19.31 9.19 0.98
CA LEU A 156 -20.61 8.52 1.01
C LEU A 156 -20.68 7.55 -0.18
N ILE A 157 -21.12 6.32 0.10
CA ILE A 157 -21.15 5.23 -0.88
C ILE A 157 -22.59 4.84 -1.14
N ASN A 158 -22.95 4.78 -2.42
CA ASN A 158 -24.23 4.24 -2.86
C ASN A 158 -23.99 3.02 -3.76
N CYS A 159 -24.21 1.82 -3.24
CA CYS A 159 -24.04 0.58 -4.00
C CYS A 159 -25.17 0.32 -5.01
N SER A 160 -26.23 1.14 -5.00
CA SER A 160 -27.29 1.05 -6.01
C SER A 160 -26.98 1.82 -7.29
N GLU A 161 -25.95 2.68 -7.29
CA GLU A 161 -25.49 3.39 -8.48
C GLU A 161 -24.61 2.49 -9.34
N SER A 162 -24.81 2.51 -10.66
CA SER A 162 -23.91 1.80 -11.58
C SER A 162 -22.57 2.53 -11.65
N TYR A 163 -21.52 1.91 -11.09
CA TYR A 163 -20.16 2.46 -11.16
C TYR A 163 -19.45 2.00 -12.42
N ASN A 164 -18.88 2.94 -13.18
CA ASN A 164 -18.08 2.60 -14.34
C ASN A 164 -16.62 2.42 -13.93
N PHE A 165 -16.18 1.17 -13.85
CA PHE A 165 -14.79 0.84 -13.59
C PHE A 165 -13.90 0.99 -14.82
N ASN A 166 -14.42 1.26 -16.02
CA ASN A 166 -13.55 1.38 -17.18
C ASN A 166 -12.64 2.61 -17.09
N GLU A 167 -11.48 2.51 -17.72
CA GLU A 167 -10.54 3.63 -17.83
C GLU A 167 -11.27 4.88 -18.37
N PRO A 168 -11.22 6.02 -17.68
CA PRO A 168 -11.91 7.22 -18.10
C PRO A 168 -11.32 7.71 -19.43
N LYS A 169 -12.20 8.14 -20.34
CA LYS A 169 -11.80 8.64 -21.67
C LYS A 169 -10.82 9.81 -21.59
N THR A 170 -10.85 10.57 -20.50
CA THR A 170 -9.96 11.72 -20.23
C THR A 170 -9.60 11.80 -18.75
N SER A 171 -8.56 11.08 -18.30
CA SER A 171 -7.97 11.29 -16.96
C SER A 171 -7.12 12.57 -16.92
N TYR A 172 -6.88 13.10 -15.73
CA TYR A 172 -5.95 14.21 -15.50
C TYR A 172 -4.57 13.88 -16.07
N ARG A 173 -4.07 12.66 -15.82
CA ARG A 173 -2.82 12.15 -16.41
C ARG A 173 -2.79 12.31 -17.93
N LYS A 174 -3.81 11.83 -18.64
CA LYS A 174 -3.90 11.88 -20.11
C LYS A 174 -4.01 13.33 -20.61
N THR A 175 -4.87 14.13 -19.99
CA THR A 175 -5.08 15.53 -20.39
C THR A 175 -3.85 16.41 -20.18
N LYS A 176 -3.00 16.08 -19.21
CA LYS A 176 -1.73 16.75 -18.94
C LYS A 176 -0.52 16.10 -19.63
N GLY A 177 -0.70 14.99 -20.35
CA GLY A 177 0.37 14.30 -21.05
C GLY A 177 1.43 13.70 -20.12
N LEU A 178 1.04 13.30 -18.91
CA LEU A 178 1.96 12.77 -17.90
C LEU A 178 2.33 11.31 -18.20
N LEU A 179 3.62 11.01 -18.09
CA LEU A 179 4.12 9.64 -18.20
C LEU A 179 3.68 8.83 -16.97
N TYR A 180 3.40 7.55 -17.16
CA TYR A 180 3.05 6.67 -16.05
C TYR A 180 4.34 6.16 -15.35
N PRO A 181 4.58 6.52 -14.08
CA PRO A 181 5.81 6.20 -13.35
C PRO A 181 5.86 4.75 -12.82
N VAL A 182 5.82 3.77 -13.73
CA VAL A 182 5.77 2.32 -13.45
C VAL A 182 6.74 1.87 -12.36
N ASN A 183 8.01 2.26 -12.45
CA ASN A 183 9.04 1.80 -11.52
C ASN A 183 8.85 2.35 -10.10
N VAL A 184 8.22 3.52 -9.96
CA VAL A 184 7.87 4.09 -8.65
C VAL A 184 6.75 3.26 -8.03
N GLY A 185 5.70 2.97 -8.81
CA GLY A 185 4.58 2.12 -8.39
C GLY A 185 5.03 0.73 -7.91
N ARG A 186 5.84 0.03 -8.72
CA ARG A 186 6.40 -1.28 -8.34
C ARG A 186 7.13 -1.25 -6.99
N ASN A 187 7.94 -0.21 -6.77
CA ASN A 187 8.69 -0.08 -5.53
C ASN A 187 7.79 0.23 -4.34
N ILE A 188 6.80 1.12 -4.49
CA ILE A 188 5.84 1.44 -3.41
C ILE A 188 5.09 0.18 -2.98
N ALA A 189 4.55 -0.59 -3.94
CA ALA A 189 3.83 -1.82 -3.63
C ALA A 189 4.74 -2.84 -2.93
N ARG A 190 5.94 -3.07 -3.48
CA ARG A 190 6.92 -3.98 -2.88
C ARG A 190 7.33 -3.57 -1.47
N THR A 191 7.60 -2.29 -1.24
CA THR A 191 8.05 -1.82 0.08
C THR A 191 6.96 -1.87 1.13
N ASN A 192 5.69 -1.83 0.73
CA ASN A 192 4.53 -1.94 1.62
C ASN A 192 3.92 -3.35 1.67
N ALA A 193 4.61 -4.36 1.14
CA ALA A 193 4.16 -5.74 1.27
C ALA A 193 3.93 -6.11 2.75
N ALA A 194 2.84 -6.83 3.00
CA ALA A 194 2.43 -7.25 4.34
C ALA A 194 3.29 -8.42 4.85
N THR A 195 3.74 -9.28 3.92
CA THR A 195 4.50 -10.49 4.22
C THR A 195 5.90 -10.47 3.63
N TYR A 196 6.75 -11.39 4.11
CA TYR A 196 8.14 -11.53 3.73
C TYR A 196 8.29 -11.94 2.26
N PHE A 197 7.52 -12.94 1.83
CA PHE A 197 7.53 -13.39 0.45
C PHE A 197 6.65 -12.49 -0.40
N VAL A 198 7.21 -11.98 -1.48
CA VAL A 198 6.54 -11.05 -2.39
C VAL A 198 6.50 -11.65 -3.78
N PHE A 199 5.31 -11.67 -4.38
CA PHE A 199 5.13 -11.99 -5.79
C PHE A 199 4.73 -10.73 -6.55
N ALA A 200 5.68 -10.15 -7.28
CA ALA A 200 5.45 -8.96 -8.08
C ALA A 200 4.96 -9.33 -9.48
N SER A 201 3.82 -8.77 -9.88
CA SER A 201 3.34 -8.84 -11.26
C SER A 201 2.63 -7.55 -11.65
N ASP A 202 2.72 -7.20 -12.92
CA ASP A 202 1.96 -6.08 -13.47
C ASP A 202 0.49 -6.47 -13.54
N ILE A 203 -0.40 -5.50 -13.28
CA ILE A 203 -1.84 -5.74 -13.11
C ILE A 203 -2.53 -6.25 -14.38
N GLU A 204 -1.90 -6.05 -15.53
CA GLU A 204 -2.36 -6.51 -16.85
C GLU A 204 -1.88 -7.94 -17.16
N LEU A 205 -0.96 -8.49 -16.37
CA LEU A 205 -0.32 -9.79 -16.58
C LEU A 205 -0.81 -10.79 -15.54
N TYR A 206 -2.11 -11.08 -15.57
CA TYR A 206 -2.68 -12.15 -14.77
C TYR A 206 -2.11 -13.50 -15.21
N PRO A 207 -1.64 -14.34 -14.27
CA PRO A 207 -1.27 -15.71 -14.58
C PRO A 207 -2.51 -16.47 -15.13
N SER A 208 -2.28 -17.38 -16.08
CA SER A 208 -3.36 -18.17 -16.67
C SER A 208 -4.06 -19.03 -15.61
N ILE A 209 -5.38 -19.15 -15.76
CA ILE A 209 -6.17 -20.10 -14.96
C ILE A 209 -5.79 -21.51 -15.44
N ASN A 210 -5.28 -22.35 -14.52
CA ASN A 210 -4.96 -23.75 -14.79
C ASN A 210 -6.19 -24.64 -14.73
#